data_AF-A0A7W9SR36-F1
#
_entry.id   AF-A0A7W9SR36-F1
#
_cell.length_a   1.000
_cell.length_b   1.000
_cell.length_c   1.000
_cell.angle_alpha   90.00
_cell.angle_beta   90.00
_cell.angle_gamma   90.00
#
_symmetry.space_group_name_H-M   'P 1'
#
loop_
_entity.id
_entity.type
_entity.pdbx_description
1 polymer ?
#
loop_
_entity_poly.entity_id
_entity_poly.type
_entity_poly.pdbx_seq_one_letter_code
_entity_poly.pdbx_strand_id
1 'polypeptide(L)'
;MSLTITLEPDVEDWVRREAIRLGLDEQGIIQRALRQQSRREQELLTRVQNSFPKDQEAQLRRLAERQDDLTAAEQTELLTLSHQREKQNAARLALLLELAELRGQSLDQVMTELKLTPKPLV
;
A
#
# COMPACT_ATOMS: atom_id res chain seq x y z
N MET A 1 -15.25 -26.38 3.92
CA MET A 1 -15.87 -25.13 3.43
C MET A 1 -15.63 -25.06 1.94
N SER A 2 -16.68 -25.03 1.12
CA SER A 2 -16.58 -24.88 -0.33
C SER A 2 -16.76 -23.40 -0.69
N LEU A 3 -15.83 -22.84 -1.45
CA LEU A 3 -15.93 -21.49 -2.01
C LEU A 3 -16.31 -21.63 -3.49
N THR A 4 -17.45 -21.08 -3.88
CA THR A 4 -17.85 -21.03 -5.29
C THR A 4 -17.37 -19.71 -5.87
N ILE A 5 -16.52 -19.78 -6.89
CA ILE A 5 -15.94 -18.62 -7.56
C ILE A 5 -16.33 -18.71 -9.03
N THR A 6 -16.88 -17.63 -9.57
CA THR A 6 -17.15 -17.50 -11.00
C THR A 6 -15.91 -16.90 -11.65
N LEU A 7 -15.32 -17.64 -12.60
CA LEU A 7 -14.18 -17.17 -13.38
C LEU A 7 -14.68 -16.62 -14.72
N GLU A 8 -14.04 -15.57 -15.20
CA GLU A 8 -14.20 -15.14 -16.59
C GLU A 8 -13.64 -16.20 -17.53
N PRO A 9 -14.19 -16.35 -18.75
CA PRO A 9 -13.76 -17.39 -19.70
C PRO A 9 -12.24 -17.39 -19.97
N ASP A 10 -11.65 -16.20 -20.08
CA ASP A 10 -10.21 -16.03 -20.32
C ASP A 10 -9.36 -16.54 -19.14
N VAL A 11 -9.86 -16.37 -17.92
CA VAL A 11 -9.21 -16.83 -16.68
C VAL A 11 -9.32 -18.34 -16.57
N GLU A 12 -10.49 -18.91 -16.89
CA GLU A 12 -10.68 -20.37 -16.92
C GLU A 12 -9.74 -21.05 -17.91
N ASP A 13 -9.62 -20.49 -19.12
CA ASP A 13 -8.69 -20.95 -20.14
C ASP A 13 -7.22 -20.85 -19.68
N TRP A 14 -6.86 -19.78 -18.97
CA TRP A 14 -5.53 -19.65 -18.38
C TRP A 14 -5.28 -20.72 -17.30
N VAL A 15 -6.24 -20.95 -16.39
CA VAL A 15 -6.12 -21.95 -15.33
C VAL A 15 -5.91 -23.35 -15.91
N ARG A 16 -6.70 -23.72 -16.93
CA ARG A 16 -6.58 -25.03 -17.60
C ARG A 16 -5.19 -25.21 -18.23
N ARG A 17 -4.70 -24.21 -18.96
CA ARG A 17 -3.36 -24.27 -19.59
C ARG A 17 -2.26 -24.40 -18.55
N GLU A 18 -2.37 -23.64 -17.47
CA GLU A 18 -1.36 -23.59 -16.41
C GLU A 18 -1.34 -24.88 -15.57
N ALA A 19 -2.51 -25.47 -15.33
CA ALA A 19 -2.68 -26.77 -14.68
C ALA A 19 -1.92 -27.86 -15.44
N ILE A 20 -2.14 -27.95 -16.75
CA ILE A 20 -1.42 -28.87 -17.64
C ILE A 20 0.09 -28.60 -17.60
N ARG A 21 0.49 -27.33 -17.69
CA ARG A 21 1.90 -26.92 -17.73
C ARG A 21 2.67 -27.32 -16.47
N LEU A 22 2.04 -27.20 -15.30
CA LEU A 22 2.66 -27.46 -14.00
C LEU A 22 2.38 -28.87 -13.45
N GLY A 23 1.58 -29.67 -14.15
CA GLY A 23 1.14 -30.99 -13.66
C GLY A 23 0.30 -30.89 -12.38
N LEU A 24 -0.42 -29.78 -12.20
CA LEU A 24 -1.32 -29.53 -11.08
C LEU A 24 -2.76 -29.61 -11.54
N ASP A 25 -3.69 -29.76 -10.58
CA ASP A 25 -5.11 -29.57 -10.84
C ASP A 25 -5.47 -28.08 -10.86
N GLU A 26 -6.62 -27.76 -11.46
CA GLU A 26 -7.13 -26.38 -11.55
C GLU A 26 -7.27 -25.73 -10.16
N GLN A 27 -7.68 -26.52 -9.16
CA GLN A 27 -7.77 -26.05 -7.77
C GLN A 27 -6.39 -25.67 -7.20
N GLY A 28 -5.35 -26.47 -7.47
CA GLY A 28 -3.99 -26.17 -7.07
C GLY A 28 -3.45 -24.87 -7.69
N ILE A 29 -3.79 -24.60 -8.96
CA ILE A 29 -3.45 -23.33 -9.62
C ILE A 29 -4.16 -22.15 -8.94
N ILE A 30 -5.48 -22.26 -8.73
CA ILE A 30 -6.28 -21.21 -8.09
C ILE A 30 -5.77 -20.93 -6.67
N GLN A 31 -5.53 -21.97 -5.86
CA GLN A 31 -5.01 -21.79 -4.50
C GLN A 31 -3.63 -21.13 -4.50
N ARG A 32 -2.77 -21.47 -5.45
CA ARG A 32 -1.44 -20.86 -5.57
C ARG A 32 -1.56 -19.39 -5.94
N ALA A 33 -2.42 -19.04 -6.90
CA ALA A 33 -2.66 -17.66 -7.31
C ALA A 33 -3.19 -16.82 -6.14
N LEU A 34 -4.21 -17.32 -5.41
CA LEU A 34 -4.76 -16.65 -4.23
C LEU A 34 -3.71 -16.44 -3.12
N ARG A 35 -2.85 -17.43 -2.87
CA ARG A 35 -1.75 -17.29 -1.90
C ARG A 35 -0.73 -16.23 -2.32
N GLN A 36 -0.41 -16.15 -3.62
CA GLN A 36 0.51 -15.15 -4.13
C GLN A 36 -0.09 -13.75 -4.02
N GLN A 37 -1.38 -13.59 -4.38
CA GLN A 37 -2.11 -12.33 -4.24
C GLN A 37 -2.14 -11.88 -2.76
N SER A 38 -2.49 -12.77 -1.84
CA SER A 38 -2.53 -12.47 -0.41
C SER A 38 -1.16 -12.07 0.15
N ARG A 39 -0.07 -12.72 -0.29
CA ARG A 39 1.29 -12.32 0.10
C ARG A 39 1.65 -10.93 -0.42
N ARG A 40 1.31 -10.65 -1.69
CA ARG A 40 1.57 -9.34 -2.29
C ARG A 40 0.80 -8.24 -1.57
N GLU A 41 -0.45 -8.49 -1.24
CA GLU A 41 -1.27 -7.58 -0.47
C GLU A 41 -0.66 -7.26 0.90
N GLN A 42 -0.23 -8.28 1.64
CA GLN A 42 0.43 -8.10 2.94
C GLN A 42 1.73 -7.29 2.83
N GLU A 43 2.52 -7.53 1.78
CA GLU A 43 3.73 -6.76 1.50
C GLU A 43 3.43 -5.28 1.27
N LEU A 44 2.42 -4.99 0.42
CA LEU A 44 1.99 -3.63 0.13
C LEU A 44 1.50 -2.91 1.40
N LEU A 45 0.64 -3.56 2.18
CA LEU A 45 0.15 -3.02 3.45
C LEU A 45 1.30 -2.71 4.42
N THR A 46 2.26 -3.62 4.54
CA THR A 46 3.45 -3.42 5.39
C THR A 46 4.26 -2.21 4.92
N ARG A 47 4.46 -2.05 3.61
CA ARG A 47 5.22 -0.93 3.05
C ARG A 47 4.48 0.40 3.21
N VAL A 48 3.15 0.41 3.04
CA VAL A 48 2.30 1.59 3.27
C VAL A 48 2.40 2.04 4.73
N GLN A 49 2.33 1.12 5.68
CA GLN A 49 2.38 1.42 7.11
C GLN A 49 3.76 1.92 7.57
N ASN A 50 4.84 1.47 6.92
CA ASN A 50 6.22 1.82 7.28
C ASN A 50 6.85 2.90 6.38
N SER A 51 6.03 3.63 5.62
CA SER A 51 6.50 4.61 4.63
C SER A 51 7.23 5.82 5.23
N PHE A 52 6.92 6.18 6.49
CA PHE A 52 7.67 7.21 7.22
C PHE A 52 8.01 6.75 8.65
N PRO A 53 9.30 6.73 9.03
CA PRO A 53 9.72 6.37 10.38
C PRO A 53 9.09 7.27 11.45
N LYS A 54 8.61 6.66 12.54
CA LYS A 54 7.97 7.40 13.65
C LYS A 54 8.90 8.41 14.31
N ASP A 55 10.20 8.14 14.35
CA ASP A 55 11.18 9.04 14.93
C ASP A 55 11.34 10.32 14.09
N GLN A 56 11.32 10.18 12.77
CA GLN A 56 11.36 11.33 11.85
C GLN A 56 10.07 12.16 11.91
N GLU A 57 8.91 11.50 12.04
CA GLU A 57 7.62 12.18 12.26
C GLU A 57 7.60 12.95 13.58
N ALA A 58 8.11 12.35 14.66
CA ALA A 58 8.19 13.01 15.97
C ALA A 58 9.13 14.21 15.93
N GLN A 59 10.29 14.08 15.27
CA GLN A 59 11.24 15.18 15.12
C GLN A 59 10.66 16.32 14.28
N LEU A 60 10.05 15.99 13.14
CA LEU A 60 9.36 16.95 12.28
C LEU A 60 8.29 17.72 13.06
N ARG A 61 7.46 17.01 13.85
CA ARG A 61 6.42 17.64 14.67
C ARG A 61 7.00 18.60 15.71
N ARG A 62 8.06 18.19 16.43
CA ARG A 62 8.74 19.05 17.42
C ARG A 62 9.30 20.33 16.81
N LEU A 63 9.89 20.24 15.61
CA LEU A 63 10.42 21.40 14.91
C LEU A 63 9.29 22.29 14.37
N ALA A 64 8.22 21.70 13.83
CA ALA A 64 7.05 22.44 13.35
C ALA A 64 6.31 23.19 14.47
N GLU A 65 6.22 22.62 15.67
CA GLU A 65 5.63 23.27 16.85
C GLU A 65 6.44 24.47 17.35
N ARG A 66 7.73 24.54 17.01
CA ARG A 66 8.67 25.61 17.40
C ARG A 66 8.98 26.57 16.27
N GLN A 67 8.17 26.61 15.20
CA GLN A 67 8.51 27.29 13.94
C GLN A 67 8.99 28.75 14.11
N ASP A 68 8.49 29.48 15.10
CA ASP A 68 8.84 30.87 15.37
C ASP A 68 10.19 31.05 16.12
N ASP A 69 10.68 30.00 16.78
CA ASP A 69 11.88 29.99 17.65
C ASP A 69 12.97 29.01 17.16
N LEU A 70 13.00 28.71 15.86
CA LEU A 70 14.00 27.82 15.27
C LEU A 70 15.30 28.57 14.97
N THR A 71 16.42 27.98 15.34
CA THR A 71 17.74 28.36 14.83
C THR A 71 17.83 28.09 13.32
N ALA A 72 18.77 28.73 12.61
CA ALA A 72 18.97 28.49 11.18
C ALA A 72 19.26 27.01 10.83
N ALA A 73 19.94 26.29 11.73
CA ALA A 73 20.19 24.87 11.59
C ALA A 73 18.90 24.06 11.71
N GLU A 74 18.07 24.35 12.72
CA GLU A 74 16.77 23.70 12.92
C GLU A 74 15.77 24.01 11.80
N GLN A 75 15.78 25.21 11.21
CA GLN A 75 14.99 25.55 10.04
C GLN A 75 15.38 24.71 8.81
N THR A 76 16.69 24.53 8.61
CA THR A 76 17.22 23.69 7.53
C THR A 76 16.83 22.22 7.71
N GLU A 77 16.86 21.75 8.97
CA GLU A 77 16.45 20.40 9.31
C GLU A 77 14.93 20.19 9.11
N LEU A 78 14.10 21.15 9.53
CA LEU A 78 12.65 21.12 9.30
C LEU A 78 12.32 21.03 7.80
N LEU A 79 12.99 21.84 6.96
CA LEU A 79 12.80 21.82 5.52
C LEU A 79 13.20 20.46 4.93
N THR A 80 14.34 19.93 5.38
CA THR A 80 14.86 18.63 4.92
C THR A 80 13.90 17.49 5.25
N LEU A 81 13.42 17.42 6.50
CA LEU A 81 12.46 16.41 6.93
C LEU A 81 11.12 16.56 6.19
N SER A 82 10.69 17.79 5.91
CA SER A 82 9.45 18.05 5.15
C SER A 82 9.55 17.51 3.72
N HIS A 83 10.66 17.80 3.01
CA HIS A 83 10.89 17.26 1.66
C HIS A 83 10.99 15.72 1.65
N GLN A 84 11.64 15.13 2.66
CA GLN A 84 11.71 13.67 2.78
C GLN A 84 10.32 13.06 2.95
N ARG A 85 9.50 13.64 3.84
CA ARG A 85 8.11 13.21 4.06
C ARG A 85 7.27 13.31 2.80
N GLU A 86 7.38 14.39 2.04
CA GLU A 86 6.65 14.56 0.78
C GLU A 86 7.04 13.49 -0.25
N LYS A 87 8.34 13.24 -0.42
CA LYS A 87 8.84 12.20 -1.32
C LYS A 87 8.34 10.81 -0.92
N GLN A 88 8.34 10.51 0.37
CA GLN A 88 7.83 9.24 0.89
C GLN A 88 6.31 9.13 0.76
N ASN A 89 5.56 10.22 0.94
CA ASN A 89 4.12 10.24 0.68
C ASN A 89 3.80 9.98 -0.79
N ALA A 90 4.57 10.54 -1.73
CA ALA A 90 4.42 10.24 -3.15
C ALA A 90 4.65 8.75 -3.44
N ALA A 91 5.71 8.16 -2.87
CA ALA A 91 5.96 6.72 -2.98
C ALA A 91 4.85 5.88 -2.33
N ARG A 92 4.31 6.33 -1.20
CA ARG A 92 3.19 5.68 -0.52
C ARG A 92 1.91 5.69 -1.36
N LEU A 93 1.62 6.79 -2.07
CA LEU A 93 0.49 6.86 -3.00
C LEU A 93 0.60 5.82 -4.11
N ALA A 94 1.80 5.62 -4.67
CA ALA A 94 2.02 4.56 -5.66
C ALA A 94 1.71 3.15 -5.12
N LEU A 95 2.07 2.88 -3.86
CA LEU A 95 1.75 1.60 -3.20
C LEU A 95 0.25 1.43 -2.93
N LEU A 96 -0.44 2.53 -2.59
CA LEU A 96 -1.89 2.51 -2.37
C LEU A 96 -2.66 2.30 -3.68
N LEU A 97 -2.16 2.84 -4.80
CA LEU A 97 -2.71 2.56 -6.12
C LEU A 97 -2.54 1.08 -6.49
N GLU A 98 -1.36 0.51 -6.29
CA GLU A 98 -1.13 -0.93 -6.53
C GLU A 98 -2.05 -1.80 -5.65
N LEU A 99 -2.28 -1.40 -4.40
CA LEU A 99 -3.21 -2.08 -3.51
C LEU A 99 -4.67 -1.97 -3.98
N ALA A 100 -5.06 -0.81 -4.50
CA ALA A 100 -6.40 -0.56 -5.04
C ALA A 100 -6.67 -1.43 -6.26
N GLU A 101 -5.71 -1.52 -7.18
CA GLU A 101 -5.76 -2.43 -8.34
C GLU A 101 -5.87 -3.89 -7.89
N LEU A 102 -5.06 -4.30 -6.91
CA LEU A 102 -5.06 -5.68 -6.40
C LEU A 102 -6.40 -6.09 -5.77
N ARG A 103 -7.13 -5.12 -5.19
CA ARG A 103 -8.44 -5.31 -4.56
C ARG A 103 -9.62 -5.07 -5.49
N GLY A 104 -9.40 -4.53 -6.70
CA GLY A 104 -10.47 -4.07 -7.57
C GLY A 104 -11.27 -2.92 -6.97
N GLN A 105 -10.63 -2.06 -6.17
CA GLN A 105 -11.25 -0.91 -5.49
C GLN A 105 -10.67 0.40 -6.03
N SER A 106 -11.37 1.51 -5.79
CA SER A 106 -10.81 2.85 -6.00
C SER A 106 -9.79 3.21 -4.91
N LEU A 107 -8.87 4.12 -5.23
CA LEU A 107 -7.90 4.64 -4.26
C LEU A 107 -8.59 5.23 -3.02
N ASP A 108 -9.68 5.97 -3.20
CA ASP A 108 -10.43 6.59 -2.11
C ASP A 108 -11.04 5.57 -1.16
N GLN A 109 -11.56 4.46 -1.70
CA GLN A 109 -12.08 3.35 -0.89
C GLN A 109 -10.96 2.73 -0.04
N VAL A 110 -9.81 2.42 -0.65
CA VAL A 110 -8.66 1.87 0.06
C VAL A 110 -8.15 2.82 1.14
N MET A 111 -8.03 4.11 0.83
CA MET A 111 -7.60 5.13 1.80
C MET A 111 -8.58 5.25 2.97
N THR A 112 -9.88 5.14 2.71
CA THR A 112 -10.93 5.17 3.74
C THR A 112 -10.86 3.94 4.65
N GLU A 113 -10.75 2.75 4.07
CA GLU A 113 -10.61 1.49 4.82
C GLU A 113 -9.36 1.48 5.72
N LEU A 114 -8.25 2.00 5.20
CA LEU A 114 -6.98 2.10 5.93
C LEU A 114 -6.93 3.30 6.88
N LYS A 115 -8.00 4.10 6.98
CA LYS A 115 -8.09 5.32 7.80
C LYS A 115 -6.97 6.32 7.49
N LEU A 116 -6.61 6.43 6.22
CA LEU A 116 -5.59 7.32 5.67
C LEU A 116 -6.18 8.60 5.07
N THR A 117 -7.50 8.75 5.12
CA THR A 117 -8.18 9.98 4.69
C THR A 117 -7.65 11.16 5.48
N PRO A 118 -7.12 12.20 4.82
CA PRO A 118 -6.74 13.42 5.50
C PRO A 118 -7.97 13.99 6.21
N LYS A 119 -7.80 14.34 7.48
CA LYS A 119 -8.87 15.00 8.25
C LYS A 119 -9.17 16.32 7.51
N PRO A 120 -10.42 16.60 7.12
CA PRO A 120 -10.74 17.90 6.54
C PRO A 120 -10.36 18.98 7.56
N LEU A 121 -9.64 20.00 7.09
CA LEU A 121 -9.40 21.23 7.85
C LEU A 121 -10.78 21.90 7.98
N VAL A 122 -11.42 21.73 9.13
CA VAL A 122 -12.64 22.46 9.54
C VAL A 122 -12.24 23.50 10.55
#